data_AF-C6HV06-F1
#
_entry.id   AF-C6HV06-F1
#
_cell.length_a   1.000
_cell.length_b   1.000
_cell.length_c   1.000
_cell.angle_alpha   90.00
_cell.angle_beta   90.00
_cell.angle_gamma   90.00
#
_symmetry.space_group_name_H-M   'P 1'
#
loop_
_entity.id
_entity.type
_entity.pdbx_description
1 polymer ?
#
loop_
_entity_poly.entity_id
_entity_poly.type
_entity_poly.pdbx_seq_one_letter_code
_entity_poly.pdbx_strand_id
1 'polypeptide(L)'
;MANRPLRLPDGPLFSRIVVGAGLDVADATICEICAPGDLVVTEDVPLAAKVVEKGALALSPHGEIFDEETVGERLSVRNFMAEMRSGGLATGGPPPFGPRDREAFANALNGILERDRARRKRKDASRKD
;
A
#
# COMPACT_ATOMS: atom_id res chain seq x y z
N MET A 1 2.49 21.38 -4.25
CA MET A 1 3.13 20.99 -5.52
C MET A 1 3.66 19.57 -5.36
N ALA A 2 3.08 18.58 -6.07
CA ALA A 2 3.32 17.14 -5.83
C ALA A 2 4.52 16.52 -6.59
N ASN A 3 5.08 17.23 -7.58
CA ASN A 3 6.15 16.70 -8.44
C ASN A 3 7.51 17.35 -8.17
N ARG A 4 7.95 17.40 -6.90
CA ARG A 4 9.31 17.86 -6.61
C ARG A 4 10.27 16.68 -6.85
N PRO A 5 11.33 16.84 -7.66
CA PRO A 5 12.30 15.77 -7.86
C PRO A 5 12.93 15.39 -6.52
N LEU A 6 12.61 14.21 -6.03
CA LEU A 6 13.26 13.61 -4.88
C LEU A 6 14.59 13.02 -5.35
N ARG A 7 15.71 13.50 -4.80
CA ARG A 7 16.97 12.77 -4.89
C ARG A 7 16.88 11.58 -3.95
N LEU A 8 17.08 10.39 -4.50
CA LEU A 8 17.31 9.20 -3.68
C LEU A 8 18.79 9.16 -3.28
N PRO A 9 19.11 8.65 -2.07
CA PRO A 9 20.48 8.28 -1.74
C PRO A 9 21.02 7.26 -2.73
N ASP A 10 22.32 7.29 -2.98
CA ASP A 10 22.98 6.27 -3.79
C ASP A 10 22.97 4.93 -3.04
N GLY A 11 22.56 3.84 -3.71
CA GLY A 11 22.61 2.49 -3.14
C GLY A 11 21.55 1.54 -3.73
N PRO A 12 21.69 0.22 -3.49
CA PRO A 12 20.79 -0.79 -4.05
C PRO A 12 19.44 -0.89 -3.33
N LEU A 13 19.29 -0.21 -2.19
CA LEU A 13 18.10 -0.31 -1.35
C LEU A 13 16.93 0.53 -1.86
N PHE A 14 17.20 1.49 -2.74
CA PHE A 14 16.20 2.41 -3.26
C PHE A 14 16.29 2.45 -4.78
N SER A 15 15.13 2.41 -5.44
CA SER A 15 15.02 2.66 -6.87
C SER A 15 13.88 3.64 -7.12
N ARG A 16 13.93 4.35 -8.25
CA ARG A 16 12.87 5.24 -8.69
C ARG A 16 12.48 4.88 -10.11
N ILE A 17 11.20 4.64 -10.31
CA ILE A 17 10.59 4.45 -11.63
C ILE A 17 9.84 5.75 -11.97
N VAL A 18 10.19 6.36 -13.10
CA VAL A 18 9.46 7.52 -13.63
C VAL A 18 8.56 7.02 -14.74
N VAL A 19 7.26 7.23 -14.59
CA VAL A 19 6.25 6.79 -15.54
C VAL A 19 5.83 7.94 -16.47
N GLY A 20 5.22 7.59 -17.60
CA GLY A 20 4.65 8.57 -18.53
C GLY A 20 3.53 9.40 -17.89
N ALA A 21 3.17 10.51 -18.54
CA ALA A 21 2.04 11.33 -18.11
C ALA A 21 0.70 10.63 -18.46
N GLY A 22 -0.27 10.72 -17.56
CA GLY A 22 -1.62 10.19 -17.75
C GLY A 22 -2.29 9.87 -16.42
N LEU A 23 -3.61 9.69 -16.45
CA LEU A 23 -4.35 9.16 -15.32
C LEU A 23 -3.97 7.69 -15.12
N ASP A 24 -3.84 7.27 -13.86
CA ASP A 24 -3.62 5.89 -13.42
C ASP A 24 -2.37 5.18 -13.98
N VAL A 25 -1.47 5.88 -14.69
CA VAL A 25 -0.25 5.28 -15.26
C VAL A 25 0.67 4.75 -14.15
N ALA A 26 0.76 5.46 -13.03
CA ALA A 26 1.52 5.02 -11.88
C ALA A 26 0.92 3.74 -11.28
N ASP A 27 -0.39 3.71 -11.06
CA ASP A 27 -1.12 2.56 -10.53
C ASP A 27 -0.96 1.33 -11.42
N ALA A 28 -1.10 1.50 -12.74
CA ALA A 28 -0.89 0.44 -13.71
C ALA A 28 0.54 -0.11 -13.63
N THR A 29 1.54 0.77 -13.53
CA THR A 29 2.95 0.37 -13.42
C THR A 29 3.22 -0.37 -12.11
N ILE A 30 2.67 0.11 -10.99
CA ILE A 30 2.76 -0.57 -9.69
C ILE A 30 2.13 -1.96 -9.79
N CYS A 31 0.93 -2.05 -10.34
CA CYS A 31 0.25 -3.32 -10.55
C CYS A 31 1.06 -4.25 -11.46
N GLU A 32 1.72 -3.74 -12.50
CA GLU A 32 2.53 -4.55 -13.42
C GLU A 32 3.73 -5.18 -12.71
N ILE A 33 4.52 -4.38 -11.98
CA ILE A 33 5.76 -4.84 -11.34
C ILE A 33 5.53 -5.60 -10.02
N CYS A 34 4.37 -5.43 -9.39
CA CYS A 34 4.04 -6.06 -8.12
C CYS A 34 3.91 -7.58 -8.26
N ALA A 35 4.54 -8.31 -7.34
CA ALA A 35 4.55 -9.77 -7.28
C ALA A 35 4.02 -10.30 -5.94
N PRO A 36 3.61 -11.58 -5.87
CA PRO A 36 3.18 -12.20 -4.62
C PRO A 36 4.23 -12.08 -3.52
N GLY A 37 3.82 -11.60 -2.35
CA GLY A 37 4.70 -11.36 -1.19
C GLY A 37 5.38 -9.99 -1.16
N ASP A 38 5.15 -9.11 -2.14
CA ASP A 38 5.54 -7.71 -2.04
C ASP A 38 4.67 -6.96 -1.02
N LEU A 39 5.18 -5.81 -0.55
CA LEU A 39 4.45 -4.86 0.27
C LEU A 39 4.32 -3.54 -0.48
N VAL A 40 3.09 -3.08 -0.68
CA VAL A 40 2.78 -1.79 -1.33
C VAL A 40 2.27 -0.81 -0.29
N VAL A 41 2.88 0.37 -0.20
CA VAL A 41 2.39 1.44 0.69
C VAL A 41 1.54 2.43 -0.10
N THR A 42 0.25 2.54 0.23
CA THR A 42 -0.70 3.40 -0.51
C THR A 42 -1.92 3.79 0.33
N GLU A 43 -2.45 5.00 0.10
CA GLU A 43 -3.77 5.44 0.59
C GLU A 43 -4.89 5.16 -0.42
N ASP A 44 -4.55 4.77 -1.65
CA ASP A 44 -5.53 4.48 -2.69
C ASP A 44 -6.07 3.05 -2.50
N VAL A 45 -7.30 2.94 -2.01
CA VAL A 45 -7.98 1.66 -1.75
C VAL A 45 -8.22 0.86 -3.04
N PRO A 46 -8.67 1.44 -4.16
CA PRO A 46 -8.66 0.75 -5.46
C PRO A 46 -7.30 0.17 -5.87
N LEU A 47 -6.19 0.89 -5.68
CA LEU A 47 -4.85 0.33 -5.93
C LEU A 47 -4.52 -0.81 -4.96
N ALA A 48 -4.83 -0.65 -3.67
CA ALA A 48 -4.62 -1.68 -2.65
C ALA A 48 -5.35 -2.98 -3.02
N ALA A 49 -6.60 -2.90 -3.49
CA ALA A 49 -7.37 -4.07 -3.94
C ALA A 49 -6.67 -4.79 -5.09
N LYS A 50 -6.22 -4.06 -6.11
CA LYS A 50 -5.54 -4.65 -7.28
C LYS A 50 -4.25 -5.37 -6.90
N VAL A 51 -3.45 -4.81 -6.00
CA VAL A 51 -2.19 -5.46 -5.59
C VAL A 51 -2.43 -6.66 -4.67
N VAL A 52 -3.47 -6.61 -3.83
CA VAL A 52 -3.90 -7.76 -3.02
C VAL A 52 -4.38 -8.91 -3.90
N GLU A 53 -5.13 -8.64 -4.96
CA GLU A 53 -5.52 -9.66 -5.95
C GLU A 53 -4.31 -10.36 -6.60
N LYS A 54 -3.15 -9.70 -6.67
CA LYS A 54 -1.88 -10.30 -7.14
C LYS A 54 -1.12 -11.07 -6.06
N GLY A 55 -1.66 -11.21 -4.84
CA GLY A 55 -1.03 -11.89 -3.71
C GLY A 55 0.03 -11.05 -2.97
N ALA A 56 0.03 -9.73 -3.16
CA ALA A 56 0.82 -8.81 -2.36
C ALA A 56 0.03 -8.33 -1.14
N LEU A 57 0.71 -7.66 -0.20
CA LEU A 57 0.09 -6.97 0.92
C LEU A 57 0.10 -5.47 0.63
N ALA A 58 -0.92 -4.73 1.08
CA ALA A 58 -0.89 -3.28 1.09
C ALA A 58 -0.98 -2.70 2.50
N LEU A 59 -0.38 -1.52 2.70
CA LEU A 59 -0.32 -0.81 3.97
C LEU A 59 -0.58 0.67 3.73
N SER A 60 -1.53 1.26 4.45
CA SER A 60 -1.73 2.70 4.41
C SER A 60 -0.71 3.42 5.27
N PRO A 61 -0.28 4.65 4.92
CA PRO A 61 0.39 5.58 5.83
C PRO A 61 -0.25 5.76 7.20
N HIS A 62 -1.56 5.50 7.35
CA HIS A 62 -2.27 5.48 8.63
C HIS A 62 -2.14 4.18 9.44
N GLY A 63 -1.40 3.18 8.94
CA GLY A 63 -1.18 1.90 9.60
C GLY A 63 -2.27 0.85 9.36
N GLU A 64 -3.17 1.11 8.40
CA GLU A 64 -4.20 0.15 8.01
C GLU A 64 -3.61 -0.90 7.06
N ILE A 65 -3.83 -2.18 7.36
CA ILE A 65 -3.36 -3.29 6.53
C ILE A 65 -4.50 -3.74 5.61
N PHE A 66 -4.18 -3.84 4.32
CA PHE A 66 -5.04 -4.38 3.30
C PHE A 66 -4.54 -5.76 2.88
N ASP A 67 -5.34 -6.78 3.16
CA ASP A 67 -5.15 -8.16 2.74
C ASP A 67 -6.45 -8.70 2.12
N GLU A 68 -6.45 -9.98 1.76
CA GLU A 68 -7.60 -10.66 1.13
C GLU A 68 -8.87 -10.58 1.99
N GLU A 69 -8.73 -10.46 3.32
CA GLU A 69 -9.85 -10.43 4.26
C GLU A 69 -10.40 -9.01 4.44
N THR A 70 -9.54 -7.99 4.43
CA THR A 70 -9.94 -6.61 4.76
C THR A 70 -10.21 -5.71 3.56
N VAL A 71 -9.57 -5.97 2.41
CA VAL A 71 -9.56 -5.00 1.30
C VAL A 71 -10.93 -4.81 0.64
N GLY A 72 -11.75 -5.86 0.58
CA GLY A 72 -13.07 -5.82 -0.05
C GLY A 72 -14.07 -4.94 0.70
N GLU A 73 -14.10 -5.03 2.03
CA GLU A 73 -14.90 -4.15 2.88
C GLU A 73 -14.46 -2.70 2.70
N ARG A 74 -13.13 -2.46 2.73
CA ARG A 74 -12.61 -1.12 2.59
C ARG A 74 -12.92 -0.49 1.24
N LEU A 75 -12.81 -1.27 0.16
CA LEU A 75 -13.15 -0.82 -1.19
C LEU A 75 -14.63 -0.43 -1.29
N SER A 76 -15.50 -1.23 -0.66
CA SER A 76 -16.95 -0.97 -0.63
C SER A 76 -17.26 0.35 0.07
N VAL A 77 -16.70 0.58 1.27
CA VAL A 77 -16.87 1.84 2.01
C VAL A 77 -16.31 3.03 1.21
N ARG A 78 -15.13 2.87 0.60
CA ARG A 78 -14.52 3.92 -0.22
C ARG A 78 -15.41 4.30 -1.40
N ASN A 79 -15.97 3.31 -2.11
CA ASN A 79 -16.82 3.53 -3.27
C ASN A 79 -18.13 4.23 -2.88
N PHE A 80 -18.78 3.78 -1.81
CA PHE A 80 -19.95 4.45 -1.26
C PHE A 80 -19.68 5.92 -0.90
N MET A 81 -18.56 6.21 -0.22
CA MET A 81 -18.18 7.58 0.11
C MET A 81 -17.85 8.42 -1.14
N ALA A 82 -17.30 7.81 -2.20
CA ALA A 82 -17.05 8.48 -3.47
C ALA A 82 -18.37 8.84 -4.17
N GLU A 83 -19.36 7.95 -4.16
CA GLU A 83 -20.70 8.23 -4.67
C GLU A 83 -21.37 9.38 -3.90
N MET A 84 -21.33 9.36 -2.57
CA MET A 84 -21.89 10.43 -1.73
C MET A 84 -21.22 11.79 -1.98
N ARG A 85 -19.89 11.81 -2.21
CA ARG A 85 -19.18 13.03 -2.62
C ARG A 85 -19.63 13.51 -3.99
N SER A 86 -19.80 12.61 -4.96
CA SER A 86 -20.26 12.96 -6.32
C SER A 86 -21.68 13.55 -6.33
N GLY A 87 -22.55 13.09 -5.42
CA GLY A 87 -23.90 13.62 -5.22
C GLY A 87 -23.99 14.86 -4.33
N GLY A 88 -22.86 15.40 -3.84
CA GLY A 88 -22.82 16.59 -2.99
C GLY A 88 -23.27 16.40 -1.54
N LEU A 89 -23.47 15.16 -1.08
CA LEU A 89 -23.98 14.84 0.26
C LEU A 89 -22.87 14.66 1.31
N ALA A 90 -21.63 14.38 0.87
CA ALA A 90 -20.48 14.26 1.76
C ALA A 90 -19.47 15.40 1.49
N THR A 91 -19.28 16.27 2.48
CA THR A 91 -18.36 17.41 2.40
C THR A 91 -17.31 17.32 3.51
N GLY A 92 -16.37 16.40 3.38
CA GLY A 92 -15.28 16.21 4.33
C GLY A 92 -14.14 15.39 3.74
N GLY A 93 -12.92 15.82 4.01
CA GLY A 93 -11.71 15.06 3.68
C GLY A 93 -11.34 14.08 4.80
N PRO A 94 -10.42 13.14 4.54
CA PRO A 94 -9.83 12.34 5.60
C PRO A 94 -9.20 13.24 6.68
N PRO A 95 -9.12 12.77 7.93
CA PRO A 95 -8.50 13.53 9.00
C PRO A 95 -7.04 13.88 8.67
N PRO A 96 -6.50 14.98 9.23
CA PRO A 96 -5.11 15.33 9.02
C PRO A 96 -4.18 14.27 9.62
N PHE A 97 -3.11 13.97 8.90
CA PHE A 97 -2.06 13.06 9.36
C PHE A 97 -1.38 13.58 10.64
N GLY A 98 -1.21 12.70 11.63
CA GLY A 98 -0.72 13.04 12.96
C GLY A 98 0.29 12.06 13.55
N PRO A 99 0.73 12.30 14.80
CA PRO A 99 1.68 11.43 15.49
C PRO A 99 1.20 9.99 15.67
N ARG A 100 -0.11 9.81 15.91
CA ARG A 100 -0.70 8.48 16.08
C ARG A 100 -0.63 7.65 14.81
N ASP A 101 -0.79 8.27 13.64
CA ASP A 101 -0.67 7.59 12.35
C ASP A 101 0.76 7.07 12.12
N ARG A 102 1.77 7.86 12.48
CA ARG A 102 3.17 7.42 12.41
C ARG A 102 3.45 6.21 13.29
N GLU A 103 2.90 6.21 14.50
CA GLU A 103 3.03 5.09 15.43
C GLU A 103 2.31 3.85 14.92
N ALA A 104 1.07 4.01 14.44
CA ALA A 104 0.28 2.93 13.85
C ALA A 104 0.98 2.31 12.64
N PHE A 105 1.49 3.14 11.72
CA PHE A 105 2.27 2.70 10.57
C PHE A 105 3.53 1.94 10.98
N ALA A 106 4.31 2.48 11.91
CA ALA A 106 5.54 1.82 12.36
C ALA A 106 5.26 0.46 13.00
N ASN A 107 4.21 0.37 13.82
CA ASN A 107 3.79 -0.88 14.46
C ASN A 107 3.33 -1.92 13.43
N ALA A 108 2.48 -1.51 12.49
CA ALA A 108 2.00 -2.37 11.41
C ALA A 108 3.15 -2.89 10.54
N LEU A 109 4.03 -1.98 10.08
CA LEU A 109 5.20 -2.32 9.28
C LEU A 109 6.13 -3.29 10.03
N ASN A 110 6.42 -3.04 11.31
CA ASN A 110 7.27 -3.93 12.09
C ASN A 110 6.66 -5.34 12.19
N GLY A 111 5.36 -5.43 12.47
CA GLY A 111 4.65 -6.71 12.51
C GLY A 111 4.71 -7.48 11.18
N ILE A 112 4.57 -6.79 10.05
CA ILE A 112 4.71 -7.39 8.71
C ILE A 112 6.13 -7.94 8.51
N LEU A 113 7.16 -7.16 8.83
CA LEU A 113 8.56 -7.55 8.65
C LEU A 113 8.97 -8.72 9.56
N GLU A 114 8.47 -8.77 10.79
CA GLU A 114 8.71 -9.89 11.71
C GLU A 114 8.09 -11.18 11.20
N ARG A 115 6.85 -11.12 10.69
CA ARG A 115 6.18 -12.27 10.08
C ARG A 115 6.93 -12.78 8.85
N ASP A 116 7.39 -11.89 7.97
CA ASP A 116 8.16 -12.28 6.79
C ASP A 116 9.52 -12.91 7.17
N ARG A 117 10.24 -12.34 8.15
CA ARG A 117 11.47 -12.94 8.69
C ARG A 117 11.23 -14.35 9.23
N ALA A 118 10.14 -14.56 9.97
CA ALA A 118 9.78 -15.88 10.47
C ALA A 118 9.44 -16.87 9.33
N ARG A 119 8.72 -16.41 8.30
CA ARG A 119 8.40 -17.21 7.11
C ARG A 119 9.66 -17.68 6.36
N ARG A 120 10.63 -16.79 6.16
CA ARG A 120 11.91 -17.11 5.51
C ARG A 120 12.70 -18.15 6.30
N LYS A 121 12.81 -18.00 7.62
CA LYS A 121 13.50 -18.98 8.49
C LYS A 121 12.91 -20.39 8.38
N ARG A 122 11.58 -20.52 8.34
CA ARG A 122 10.89 -21.83 8.20
C ARG A 122 11.18 -22.46 6.83
N LYS A 123 11.17 -21.66 5.76
CA LYS A 123 11.47 -22.14 4.40
C LYS A 123 12.90 -22.64 4.26
N ASP A 124 13.86 -21.99 4.92
CA ASP A 124 15.27 -22.40 4.91
C ASP A 124 15.52 -23.68 5.72
N ALA A 125 14.78 -23.91 6.80
CA ALA A 125 14.84 -25.15 7.57
C ALA A 125 14.33 -26.34 6.75
N SER A 126 13.19 -26.19 6.08
CA SER A 126 12.56 -27.25 5.27
C SER A 126 13.31 -27.64 3.98
N ARG A 127 14.32 -26.85 3.57
CA ARG A 127 15.16 -27.13 2.38
C ARG A 127 16.42 -27.94 2.72
N LYS A 128 16.70 -28.15 4.00
CA LYS A 128 17.89 -28.88 4.48
C LYS A 128 17.61 -30.34 4.84
N ASP A 129 16.34 -30.76 4.78
CA ASP A 129 15.86 -32.13 4.88
C ASP A 129 15.66 -32.73 3.47
#